data_AF-A0A561UXC2-F1
#
_entry.id   AF-A0A561UXC2-F1
#
_cell.length_a   1.000
_cell.length_b   1.000
_cell.length_c   1.000
_cell.angle_alpha   90.00
_cell.angle_beta   90.00
_cell.angle_gamma   90.00
#
_symmetry.space_group_name_H-M   'P 1'
#
loop_
_entity.id
_entity.type
_entity.pdbx_description
1 polymer ?
#
loop_
_entity_poly.entity_id
_entity_poly.type
_entity_poly.pdbx_seq_one_letter_code
_entity_poly.pdbx_strand_id
1 'polypeptide(L)'
;MLFRNNAWLAERLSDATDGVFQSFAHPSLSEGSGRANAPFIVCELRENTLDNHAVLQAVVQEEIERRRLNVVYGNSFGFRTTRFDLIVPRKSEGNALFKVAAGALGGPSLNQFCDVLRDIASYPSMAKLQERYKMNAVKWK
;
A
#
# COMPACT_ATOMS: atom_id res chain seq x y z
N MET A 1 18.58 2.12 7.44
CA MET A 1 17.33 2.86 7.71
C MET A 1 16.22 2.46 6.74
N LEU A 2 16.43 2.56 5.42
CA LEU A 2 15.40 2.22 4.43
C LEU A 2 14.86 0.78 4.54
N PHE A 3 15.72 -0.24 4.52
CA PHE A 3 15.28 -1.64 4.65
C PHE A 3 14.56 -1.91 5.98
N ARG A 4 15.06 -1.34 7.08
CA ARG A 4 14.42 -1.42 8.40
C ARG A 4 13.02 -0.82 8.40
N ASN A 5 12.81 0.31 7.73
CA ASN A 5 11.49 0.96 7.67
C ASN A 5 10.49 0.15 6.83
N ASN A 6 10.95 -0.50 5.75
CA ASN A 6 10.09 -1.40 4.96
C ASN A 6 9.74 -2.68 5.73
N ALA A 7 10.71 -3.28 6.42
CA ALA A 7 10.45 -4.42 7.31
C ALA A 7 9.48 -4.05 8.44
N TRP A 8 9.70 -2.91 9.10
CA TRP A 8 8.80 -2.40 10.13
C TRP A 8 7.40 -2.18 9.61
N LEU A 9 7.25 -1.57 8.42
CA LEU A 9 5.93 -1.34 7.84
C LEU A 9 5.24 -2.66 7.49
N ALA A 10 5.97 -3.62 6.91
CA ALA A 10 5.43 -4.95 6.59
C ALA A 10 4.93 -5.67 7.85
N GLU A 11 5.73 -5.69 8.91
CA GLU A 11 5.37 -6.31 10.19
C GLU A 11 4.13 -5.66 10.83
N ARG A 12 3.94 -4.36 10.66
CA ARG A 12 2.77 -3.64 11.17
C ARG A 12 1.53 -3.76 10.29
N LEU A 13 1.63 -4.35 9.11
CA LEU A 13 0.51 -4.60 8.22
C LEU A 13 0.17 -6.08 8.11
N SER A 14 1.03 -6.98 8.58
CA SER A 14 0.92 -8.43 8.34
C SER A 14 -0.37 -9.06 8.86
N ASP A 15 -0.97 -8.50 9.91
CA ASP A 15 -2.25 -8.92 10.49
C ASP A 15 -3.46 -8.20 9.87
N ALA A 16 -3.26 -7.17 9.05
CA ALA A 16 -4.32 -6.35 8.48
C ALA A 16 -4.88 -6.95 7.17
N THR A 17 -5.26 -8.23 7.19
CA THR A 17 -5.64 -9.00 5.99
C THR A 17 -7.11 -9.44 5.98
N ASP A 18 -7.92 -9.04 6.97
CA ASP A 18 -9.33 -9.44 7.10
C ASP A 18 -10.31 -8.65 6.21
N GLY A 19 -9.81 -7.71 5.39
CA GLY A 19 -10.64 -6.83 4.55
C GLY A 19 -10.16 -6.71 3.11
N VAL A 20 -10.00 -5.47 2.63
CA VAL A 20 -9.63 -5.17 1.24
C VAL A 20 -8.30 -5.77 0.81
N PHE A 21 -7.34 -5.89 1.73
CA PHE A 21 -6.06 -6.53 1.45
C PHE A 21 -6.14 -8.02 1.72
N GLN A 22 -5.66 -8.82 0.77
CA GLN A 22 -5.51 -10.27 0.92
C GLN A 22 -4.20 -10.62 1.63
N SER A 23 -3.11 -9.95 1.26
CA SER A 23 -1.78 -10.26 1.77
C SER A 23 -0.83 -9.06 1.66
N PHE A 24 0.28 -9.14 2.39
CA PHE A 24 1.41 -8.23 2.24
C PHE A 24 2.67 -9.06 1.99
N ALA A 25 3.44 -8.70 0.96
CA ALA A 25 4.68 -9.37 0.62
C ALA A 25 5.88 -8.52 0.99
N HIS A 26 6.73 -9.06 1.87
CA HIS A 26 8.05 -8.56 2.20
C HIS A 26 8.89 -9.71 2.78
N PRO A 27 10.21 -9.80 2.52
CA PRO A 27 11.01 -10.91 2.99
C PRO A 27 10.99 -11.11 4.51
N SER A 28 10.86 -10.03 5.31
CA SER A 28 10.79 -10.13 6.78
C SER A 28 9.55 -10.87 7.30
N LEU A 29 8.54 -11.10 6.45
CA LEU A 29 7.34 -11.85 6.81
C LEU A 29 7.51 -13.36 6.57
N SER A 30 8.58 -13.78 5.91
CA SER A 30 8.88 -15.19 5.64
C SER A 30 9.75 -15.80 6.73
N GLU A 31 9.48 -17.05 7.12
CA GLU A 31 10.35 -17.80 8.03
C GLU A 31 11.75 -18.00 7.44
N GLY A 32 12.79 -17.92 8.28
CA GLY A 32 14.20 -18.10 7.85
C GLY A 32 14.82 -16.90 7.12
N SER A 33 14.12 -15.76 7.05
CA SER A 33 14.52 -14.56 6.29
C SER A 33 15.57 -13.66 6.96
N GLY A 34 16.32 -14.13 7.97
CA GLY A 34 17.16 -13.30 8.86
C GLY A 34 18.22 -12.41 8.18
N ARG A 35 18.39 -12.49 6.85
CA ARG A 35 19.24 -11.60 6.03
C ARG A 35 18.54 -11.00 4.80
N ALA A 36 17.31 -11.40 4.49
CA ALA A 36 16.60 -10.95 3.31
C ALA A 36 15.97 -9.58 3.54
N ASN A 37 16.23 -8.64 2.62
CA ASN A 37 15.74 -7.27 2.69
C ASN A 37 15.11 -6.90 1.34
N ALA A 38 14.03 -6.12 1.36
CA ALA A 38 13.47 -5.51 0.16
C ALA A 38 13.32 -3.99 0.34
N PRO A 39 13.49 -3.19 -0.73
CA PRO A 39 13.36 -1.74 -0.65
C PRO A 39 11.91 -1.24 -0.68
N PHE A 40 10.94 -2.16 -0.69
CA PHE A 40 9.51 -1.89 -0.73
C PHE A 40 8.73 -3.10 -0.21
N ILE A 41 7.45 -2.87 0.07
CA ILE A 41 6.43 -3.90 0.32
C ILE A 41 5.44 -3.91 -0.85
N VAL A 42 4.82 -5.06 -1.11
CA VAL A 42 3.68 -5.18 -2.02
C VAL A 42 2.44 -5.50 -1.20
N CYS A 43 1.37 -4.74 -1.42
CA CYS A 43 0.07 -4.93 -0.81
C CYS A 43 -0.85 -5.55 -1.87
N GLU A 44 -1.34 -6.76 -1.63
CA GLU A 44 -2.20 -7.47 -2.55
C GLU A 44 -3.66 -7.22 -2.19
N LEU A 45 -4.46 -6.75 -3.15
CA LEU A 45 -5.90 -6.63 -2.98
C LEU A 45 -6.57 -7.99 -3.09
N ARG A 46 -7.60 -8.21 -2.26
CA ARG A 46 -8.49 -9.38 -2.35
C ARG A 46 -9.31 -9.38 -3.63
N GLU A 47 -9.82 -8.21 -4.00
CA GLU A 47 -10.53 -7.98 -5.26
C GLU A 47 -9.56 -7.35 -6.27
N ASN A 48 -8.62 -8.16 -6.79
CA ASN A 48 -7.46 -7.69 -7.57
C ASN A 48 -7.79 -7.33 -9.03
N THR A 49 -8.40 -6.16 -9.24
CA THR A 49 -8.69 -5.61 -10.57
C THR A 49 -8.04 -4.24 -10.75
N LEU A 50 -7.74 -3.84 -11.99
CA LEU A 50 -7.20 -2.50 -12.30
C LEU A 50 -8.08 -1.37 -11.74
N ASP A 51 -9.40 -1.50 -11.86
CA ASP A 51 -10.36 -0.50 -11.37
C ASP A 51 -10.28 -0.37 -9.85
N ASN A 52 -10.17 -1.48 -9.12
CA ASN A 52 -10.02 -1.47 -7.67
C ASN A 52 -8.67 -0.89 -7.22
N HIS A 53 -7.60 -1.15 -7.96
CA HIS A 53 -6.31 -0.50 -7.70
C HIS A 53 -6.36 1.00 -7.94
N ALA A 54 -7.07 1.45 -8.99
CA ALA A 54 -7.28 2.88 -9.23
C ALA A 54 -8.07 3.56 -8.11
N VAL A 55 -9.13 2.89 -7.61
CA VAL A 55 -9.86 3.33 -6.41
C VAL A 55 -8.93 3.39 -5.20
N LEU A 56 -8.15 2.34 -4.94
CA LEU A 56 -7.21 2.31 -3.81
C LEU A 56 -6.21 3.48 -3.89
N GLN A 57 -5.63 3.73 -5.06
CA GLN A 57 -4.72 4.86 -5.27
C GLN A 57 -5.41 6.19 -4.95
N ALA A 58 -6.63 6.40 -5.43
CA ALA A 58 -7.37 7.63 -5.19
C ALA A 58 -7.69 7.81 -3.69
N VAL A 59 -8.12 6.75 -3.01
CA VAL A 59 -8.38 6.78 -1.55
C VAL A 59 -7.11 7.10 -0.77
N VAL A 60 -5.99 6.45 -1.10
CA VAL A 60 -4.70 6.72 -0.45
C VAL A 60 -4.28 8.17 -0.68
N GLN A 61 -4.44 8.70 -1.89
CA GLN A 61 -4.15 10.09 -2.21
C GLN A 61 -5.01 11.07 -1.40
N GLU A 62 -6.33 10.82 -1.31
CA GLU A 62 -7.25 11.63 -0.50
C GLU A 62 -6.86 11.62 0.99
N GLU A 63 -6.48 10.45 1.53
CA GLU A 63 -6.04 10.32 2.92
C GLU A 63 -4.72 11.03 3.20
N ILE A 64 -3.77 10.99 2.25
CA ILE A 64 -2.52 11.76 2.32
C ILE A 64 -2.81 13.25 2.38
N GLU A 65 -3.71 13.76 1.53
CA GLU A 65 -4.08 15.17 1.50
C GLU A 65 -4.84 15.58 2.77
N ARG A 66 -5.84 14.79 3.18
CA ARG A 66 -6.67 15.03 4.37
C ARG A 66 -5.84 15.10 5.64
N ARG A 67 -4.86 14.20 5.79
CA ARG A 67 -3.97 14.13 6.97
C ARG A 67 -2.67 14.93 6.80
N ARG A 68 -2.48 15.60 5.66
CA ARG A 68 -1.27 16.38 5.31
C ARG A 68 0.03 15.56 5.46
N LEU A 69 0.01 14.32 4.99
CA LEU A 69 1.16 13.41 5.10
C LEU A 69 2.24 13.75 4.08
N ASN A 70 3.51 13.54 4.46
CA ASN A 70 4.65 13.69 3.56
C ASN A 70 4.92 12.37 2.82
N VAL A 71 3.95 11.97 1.99
CA VAL A 71 3.99 10.76 1.18
C VAL A 71 3.75 11.14 -0.28
N VAL A 72 4.49 10.53 -1.20
CA VAL A 72 4.51 10.93 -2.61
C VAL A 72 4.11 9.76 -3.51
N TYR A 73 3.20 9.99 -4.45
CA TYR A 73 2.94 9.04 -5.53
C TYR A 73 4.15 8.97 -6.48
N GLY A 74 4.71 7.77 -6.70
CA GLY A 74 5.81 7.57 -7.64
C GLY A 74 6.56 6.24 -7.50
N ASN A 75 7.14 5.79 -8.61
CA ASN A 75 7.61 4.41 -8.80
C ASN A 75 8.98 4.04 -8.22
N SER A 76 9.74 5.01 -7.69
CA SER A 76 11.13 4.80 -7.30
C SER A 76 11.27 4.56 -5.78
N PHE A 77 12.43 4.07 -5.34
CA PHE A 77 12.77 3.80 -3.93
C PHE A 77 14.14 4.43 -3.59
N GLY A 78 14.49 4.51 -2.30
CA GLY A 78 15.76 5.14 -1.89
C GLY A 78 15.62 6.57 -1.34
N PHE A 79 14.41 7.11 -1.30
CA PHE A 79 14.18 8.52 -0.97
C PHE A 79 14.09 8.77 0.52
N ARG A 80 14.13 10.07 0.87
CA ARG A 80 13.84 10.52 2.23
C ARG A 80 12.38 10.27 2.60
N THR A 81 11.44 10.51 1.69
CA THR A 81 10.00 10.38 1.92
C THR A 81 9.47 9.01 1.50
N THR A 82 8.37 8.58 2.12
CA THR A 82 7.65 7.37 1.71
C THR A 82 7.00 7.59 0.36
N ARG A 83 6.99 6.56 -0.47
CA ARG A 83 6.33 6.55 -1.77
C ARG A 83 5.40 5.37 -1.94
N PHE A 84 4.40 5.55 -2.78
CA PHE A 84 3.54 4.46 -3.23
C PHE A 84 3.28 4.55 -4.73
N ASP A 85 2.94 3.43 -5.35
CA ASP A 85 2.75 3.32 -6.79
C ASP A 85 1.89 2.11 -7.16
N LEU A 86 1.26 2.17 -8.33
CA LEU A 86 0.59 1.03 -8.95
C LEU A 86 1.48 0.46 -10.05
N ILE A 87 1.82 -0.82 -9.93
CA ILE A 87 2.54 -1.55 -10.96
C ILE A 87 1.55 -2.43 -11.70
N VAL A 88 1.43 -2.26 -13.01
CA VAL A 88 0.69 -3.17 -13.89
C VAL A 88 1.70 -4.07 -14.60
N PRO A 89 1.92 -5.32 -14.13
CA PRO A 89 2.96 -6.17 -14.68
C PRO A 89 2.65 -6.55 -16.13
N ARG A 90 1.40 -6.90 -16.41
CA ARG A 90 0.89 -7.23 -17.75
C ARG A 90 -0.55 -6.73 -17.90
N LYS A 91 -0.79 -5.83 -18.85
CA LYS A 91 -2.13 -5.27 -19.10
C LYS A 91 -3.17 -6.35 -19.44
N SER A 92 -2.78 -7.42 -20.11
CA SER A 92 -3.65 -8.53 -20.48
C SER A 92 -4.24 -9.29 -19.29
N GLU A 93 -3.62 -9.21 -18.12
CA GLU A 93 -4.06 -9.92 -16.91
C GLU A 93 -5.10 -9.13 -16.11
N GLY A 94 -5.32 -7.85 -16.43
CA GLY A 94 -6.34 -7.03 -15.76
C GLY A 94 -6.11 -6.80 -14.26
N ASN A 95 -4.87 -7.02 -13.79
CA ASN A 95 -4.47 -6.91 -12.39
C ASN A 95 -3.34 -5.87 -12.22
N ALA A 96 -3.08 -5.50 -10.96
CA ALA A 96 -1.95 -4.66 -10.59
C ALA A 96 -1.40 -5.06 -9.21
N LEU A 97 -0.29 -4.43 -8.85
CA LEU A 97 0.32 -4.51 -7.52
C LEU A 97 0.36 -3.11 -6.92
N PHE A 98 -0.08 -2.98 -5.67
CA PHE A 98 0.08 -1.75 -4.91
C PHE A 98 1.41 -1.82 -4.16
N LYS A 99 2.39 -1.03 -4.58
CA LYS A 99 3.74 -1.02 -3.99
C LYS A 99 3.88 0.17 -3.06
N VAL A 100 4.49 -0.05 -1.90
CA VAL A 100 4.92 1.02 -0.98
C VAL A 100 6.41 0.91 -0.71
N ALA A 101 7.14 2.00 -0.91
CA ALA A 101 8.54 2.12 -0.55
C ALA A 101 8.68 3.11 0.62
N ALA A 102 8.92 2.58 1.83
CA ALA A 102 9.16 3.42 3.00
C ALA A 102 10.49 4.18 2.83
N GLY A 103 10.43 5.50 2.99
CA GLY A 103 11.60 6.37 2.87
C GLY A 103 12.57 6.22 4.04
N ALA A 104 13.72 6.90 3.97
CA ALA A 104 14.68 6.94 5.06
C ALA A 104 14.15 7.69 6.30
N LEU A 105 13.27 8.69 6.11
CA LEU A 105 12.55 9.36 7.20
C LEU A 105 11.41 8.44 7.65
N GLY A 106 11.64 7.73 8.76
CA GLY A 106 10.58 7.03 9.48
C GLY A 106 9.80 7.98 10.39
N GLY A 107 9.34 7.46 11.53
CA GLY A 107 8.71 8.27 12.58
C GLY A 107 7.27 8.69 12.23
N PRO A 108 6.80 9.86 12.69
CA PRO A 108 5.37 10.19 12.68
C PRO A 108 4.69 10.11 11.32
N SER A 109 5.35 10.51 10.23
CA SER A 109 4.75 10.45 8.89
C SER A 109 4.60 9.02 8.39
N LEU A 110 5.57 8.14 8.68
CA LEU A 110 5.49 6.72 8.33
C LEU A 110 4.44 6.00 9.19
N ASN A 111 4.37 6.33 10.48
CA ASN A 111 3.36 5.78 11.39
C ASN A 111 1.95 6.15 10.92
N GLN A 112 1.69 7.42 10.63
CA GLN A 112 0.39 7.85 10.14
C GLN A 112 0.03 7.24 8.78
N PHE A 113 1.02 7.00 7.91
CA PHE A 113 0.77 6.30 6.66
C PHE A 113 0.45 4.81 6.88
N CYS A 114 1.10 4.16 7.85
CA CYS A 114 0.71 2.82 8.30
C CYS A 114 -0.73 2.81 8.82
N ASP A 115 -1.11 3.81 9.63
CA ASP A 115 -2.49 3.95 10.12
C ASP A 115 -3.49 4.11 8.96
N VAL A 116 -3.16 4.89 7.92
CA VAL A 116 -3.98 4.99 6.70
C VAL A 116 -4.19 3.63 6.05
N LEU A 117 -3.12 2.86 5.86
CA LEU A 117 -3.22 1.53 5.24
C LEU A 117 -4.01 0.55 6.12
N ARG A 118 -3.87 0.61 7.44
CA ARG A 118 -4.67 -0.21 8.37
C ARG A 118 -6.15 0.21 8.39
N ASP A 119 -6.43 1.51 8.36
CA ASP A 119 -7.79 2.03 8.27
C ASP A 119 -8.45 1.53 6.97
N ILE A 120 -7.73 1.59 5.85
CA ILE A 120 -8.18 1.04 4.57
C ILE A 120 -8.37 -0.48 4.65
N ALA A 121 -7.44 -1.20 5.29
CA ALA A 121 -7.54 -2.65 5.50
C ALA A 121 -8.79 -3.06 6.28
N SER A 122 -9.29 -2.20 7.17
CA SER A 122 -10.47 -2.47 8.00
C SER A 122 -11.80 -2.49 7.23
N TYR A 123 -11.83 -2.01 5.99
CA TYR A 123 -13.02 -2.11 5.16
C TYR A 123 -13.19 -3.55 4.66
N PRO A 124 -14.40 -4.15 4.77
CA PRO A 124 -14.61 -5.57 4.47
C PRO A 124 -14.56 -5.88 2.96
N SER A 125 -14.68 -4.87 2.10
CA SER A 125 -14.62 -5.01 0.64
C SER A 125 -14.30 -3.69 -0.05
N MET A 126 -13.88 -3.76 -1.32
CA MET A 126 -13.64 -2.57 -2.14
C MET A 126 -14.93 -1.77 -2.33
N ALA A 127 -16.08 -2.44 -2.47
CA ALA A 127 -17.38 -1.78 -2.56
C ALA A 127 -17.70 -0.92 -1.32
N LYS A 128 -17.37 -1.40 -0.11
CA LYS A 128 -17.57 -0.64 1.13
C LYS A 128 -16.60 0.54 1.27
N LEU A 129 -15.37 0.36 0.80
CA LEU A 129 -14.42 1.46 0.70
C LEU A 129 -14.93 2.55 -0.27
N GLN A 130 -15.40 2.16 -1.45
CA GLN A 130 -15.97 3.07 -2.45
C GLN A 130 -17.18 3.85 -1.92
N GLU A 131 -18.10 3.18 -1.23
CA GLU A 131 -19.27 3.80 -0.60
C GLU A 131 -18.84 4.90 0.39
N ARG A 132 -17.86 4.60 1.25
CA ARG A 132 -17.37 5.54 2.26
C ARG A 132 -16.70 6.78 1.68
N TYR A 133 -15.93 6.63 0.61
CA TYR A 133 -15.24 7.74 -0.06
C TYR A 133 -16.06 8.35 -1.21
N LYS A 134 -17.30 7.88 -1.42
CA LYS A 134 -18.18 8.30 -2.52
C LYS A 134 -17.48 8.19 -3.89
N MET A 135 -16.63 7.17 -4.05
CA MET A 135 -15.90 6.93 -5.28
C MET A 135 -16.71 6.00 -6.19
N ASN A 136 -16.87 6.41 -7.44
CA ASN A 136 -17.41 5.51 -8.47
C ASN A 136 -16.30 4.55 -8.95
N ALA A 137 -16.70 3.39 -9.47
CA ALA A 137 -15.75 2.51 -10.15
C ALA A 137 -15.04 3.29 -11.27
N VAL A 138 -13.73 3.47 -11.12
CA VAL A 138 -12.90 4.12 -12.12
C VAL A 138 -12.57 3.06 -13.16
N LYS A 139 -13.15 3.17 -14.35
CA LYS A 139 -12.77 2.30 -15.47
C LYS A 139 -11.36 2.65 -15.92
N TRP A 140 -10.42 1.73 -15.71
CA TRP A 140 -9.11 1.81 -16.33
C TRP A 140 -9.28 1.70 -17.85
N LYS A 141 -8.72 2.67 -18.58
CA LYS A 141 -8.76 2.73 -20.05
C LYS A 141 -7.52 2.08 -20.67
#